data_AF-A0A812NH61-F1
#
_entry.id   AF-A0A812NH61-F1
#
_cell.length_a   1.000
_cell.length_b   1.000
_cell.length_c   1.000
_cell.angle_alpha   90.00
_cell.angle_beta   90.00
_cell.angle_gamma   90.00
#
_symmetry.space_group_name_H-M   'P 1'
#
loop_
_entity.id
_entity.type
_entity.pdbx_description
1 polymer ?
#
loop_
_entity_poly.entity_id
_entity_poly.type
_entity_poly.pdbx_seq_one_letter_code
_entity_poly.pdbx_strand_id
1 'polypeptide(L)'
;MSTIALAPLMCFSHPNGVHSVLKYPSVTCGTPDHTVMLVAGLLLLLLGVLGFLALCTYAVVVVPTWSSTGKGERVQAFRFLLGRFRLDSWWFGVALLARGPLMSLPIALATDYPPIQIMAVMLIFLLFLVMETRAWPWKVPLLNVLGSFTGLCITILVASNALHIGTVEGAMKQFADVLGTATMGLLGTVICLLLVMTSSALVYQAALGGQNELCMFNLQRVPPAVLVSATLHNTASQLAQLERLEVTRSVGRLAVYDINLLLSAMALIASEVTFDQSSPQFRRRILWVLGNMFFVV
;
A
#
# COMPACT_ATOMS: atom_id res chain seq x y z
N MET A 1 2.18 -9.93 14.26
CA MET A 1 1.67 -9.41 15.55
C MET A 1 0.16 -9.51 15.65
N SER A 2 -0.62 -9.02 14.66
CA SER A 2 -2.10 -9.13 14.70
C SER A 2 -2.61 -10.57 14.79
N THR A 3 -2.03 -11.50 14.02
CA THR A 3 -2.37 -12.93 14.07
C THR A 3 -2.15 -13.56 15.45
N ILE A 4 -1.12 -13.15 16.17
CA ILE A 4 -0.82 -13.64 17.53
C ILE A 4 -1.80 -13.05 18.53
N ALA A 5 -2.06 -11.74 18.43
CA ALA A 5 -3.00 -11.05 19.31
C ALA A 5 -4.44 -11.56 19.17
N LEU A 6 -4.83 -11.98 17.96
CA LEU A 6 -6.14 -12.54 17.67
C LEU A 6 -6.24 -14.07 17.89
N ALA A 7 -5.13 -14.76 18.16
CA ALA A 7 -5.13 -16.21 18.31
C ALA A 7 -6.08 -16.72 19.42
N PRO A 8 -6.23 -16.05 20.59
CA PRO A 8 -7.19 -16.47 21.61
C PRO A 8 -8.66 -16.37 21.17
N LEU A 9 -8.98 -15.52 20.18
CA LEU A 9 -10.35 -15.36 19.67
C LEU A 9 -10.75 -16.48 18.70
N MET A 10 -9.79 -17.26 18.21
CA MET A 10 -10.01 -18.34 17.24
C MET A 10 -10.43 -19.63 17.95
N CYS A 11 -11.65 -19.67 18.48
CA CYS A 11 -12.25 -20.88 19.04
C CYS A 11 -12.92 -21.70 17.94
N PHE A 12 -12.65 -23.01 17.90
CA PHE A 12 -13.34 -23.93 17.00
C PHE A 12 -14.20 -24.92 17.77
N SER A 13 -15.29 -25.35 17.14
CA SER A 13 -16.28 -26.23 17.75
C SER A 13 -15.94 -27.72 17.55
N HIS A 14 -15.95 -28.49 18.64
CA HIS A 14 -15.81 -29.95 18.60
C HIS A 14 -17.17 -30.66 18.54
N PRO A 15 -17.25 -31.91 18.05
CA PRO A 15 -18.51 -32.68 17.99
C PRO A 15 -19.11 -33.02 19.37
N ASN A 16 -18.36 -32.86 20.45
CA ASN A 16 -18.83 -33.02 21.83
C ASN A 16 -19.46 -31.73 22.41
N GLY A 17 -19.56 -30.66 21.63
CA GLY A 17 -20.10 -29.36 22.06
C GLY A 17 -19.12 -28.48 22.85
N VAL A 18 -17.86 -28.91 22.99
CA VAL A 18 -16.80 -28.09 23.62
C VAL A 18 -16.11 -27.24 22.55
N HIS A 19 -15.68 -26.04 22.91
CA HIS A 19 -14.86 -25.19 22.05
C HIS A 19 -13.43 -25.14 22.56
N SER A 20 -12.45 -25.21 21.65
CA SER A 20 -11.03 -25.11 22.00
C SER A 20 -10.33 -24.07 21.12
N VAL A 21 -9.24 -23.50 21.62
CA VAL A 21 -8.45 -22.52 20.85
C VAL A 21 -7.74 -23.25 19.71
N LEU A 22 -7.93 -22.79 18.46
CA LEU A 22 -7.43 -23.43 17.24
C LEU A 22 -5.92 -23.71 17.28
N LYS A 23 -5.14 -22.75 17.79
CA LYS A 23 -3.68 -22.87 17.90
C LYS A 23 -3.22 -23.65 19.14
N TYR A 24 -4.05 -23.73 20.18
CA TYR A 24 -3.73 -24.37 21.46
C TYR A 24 -4.89 -25.26 21.91
N PRO A 25 -5.07 -26.45 21.28
CA PRO A 25 -6.24 -27.29 21.53
C PRO A 25 -6.36 -27.81 22.97
N SER A 26 -5.28 -27.76 23.75
CA SER A 26 -5.29 -28.09 25.18
C SER A 26 -6.03 -27.07 26.04
N VAL A 27 -6.28 -25.86 25.51
CA VAL A 27 -6.99 -24.79 26.21
C VAL A 27 -8.42 -24.72 25.67
N THR A 28 -9.39 -25.07 26.52
CA THR A 28 -10.80 -24.97 26.19
C THR A 28 -11.31 -23.55 26.37
N CYS A 29 -12.11 -23.07 25.43
CA CYS A 29 -12.63 -21.72 25.45
C CYS A 29 -13.64 -21.55 26.60
N GLY A 30 -13.51 -20.43 27.33
CA GLY A 30 -14.31 -20.13 28.53
C GLY A 30 -13.66 -20.55 29.86
N THR A 31 -12.51 -21.22 29.83
CA THR A 31 -11.73 -21.53 31.04
C THR A 31 -10.99 -20.32 31.62
N PRO A 32 -10.55 -20.37 32.89
CA PRO A 32 -9.66 -19.35 33.45
C PRO A 32 -8.37 -19.18 32.63
N ASP A 33 -7.77 -20.27 32.16
CA ASP A 33 -6.56 -20.23 31.33
C ASP A 33 -6.81 -19.47 30.02
N HIS A 34 -7.94 -19.74 29.36
CA HIS A 34 -8.38 -19.00 28.18
C HIS A 34 -8.56 -17.51 28.47
N THR A 35 -9.13 -17.16 29.63
CA THR A 35 -9.36 -15.76 30.02
C THR A 35 -8.05 -14.99 30.14
N VAL A 36 -7.01 -15.59 30.74
CA VAL A 36 -5.68 -14.97 30.82
C VAL A 36 -5.09 -14.74 29.42
N MET A 37 -5.20 -15.74 28.54
CA MET A 37 -4.75 -15.61 27.14
C MET A 37 -5.51 -14.51 26.40
N LEU A 38 -6.83 -14.41 26.60
CA LEU A 38 -7.68 -13.41 25.97
C LEU A 38 -7.31 -11.99 26.41
N VAL A 39 -7.10 -11.77 27.71
CA VAL A 39 -6.69 -10.46 28.25
C VAL A 39 -5.32 -10.05 27.70
N ALA A 40 -4.35 -10.97 27.68
CA ALA A 40 -3.03 -10.71 27.11
C ALA A 40 -3.10 -10.42 25.59
N GLY A 41 -3.89 -11.18 24.85
CA GLY A 41 -4.12 -10.98 23.42
C GLY A 41 -4.78 -9.63 23.12
N LEU A 42 -5.80 -9.27 23.90
CA LEU A 42 -6.48 -7.98 23.80
C LEU A 42 -5.54 -6.80 24.09
N LEU A 43 -4.71 -6.90 25.14
CA LEU A 43 -3.71 -5.88 25.45
C LEU A 43 -2.71 -5.70 24.30
N LEU A 44 -2.22 -6.80 23.73
CA LEU A 44 -1.32 -6.78 22.57
C LEU A 44 -2.00 -6.20 21.32
N LEU A 45 -3.28 -6.50 21.11
CA LEU A 45 -4.06 -5.96 19.99
C LEU A 45 -4.24 -4.44 20.15
N LEU A 46 -4.69 -3.98 21.31
CA LEU A 46 -4.98 -2.58 21.58
C LEU A 46 -3.71 -1.73 21.59
N LEU A 47 -2.70 -2.09 22.39
CA LEU A 47 -1.48 -1.29 22.52
C LEU A 47 -0.52 -1.51 21.36
N GLY A 48 -0.30 -2.77 20.98
CA GLY A 48 0.71 -3.13 19.99
C GLY A 48 0.26 -2.88 18.55
N VAL A 49 -0.95 -3.30 18.20
CA VAL A 49 -1.43 -3.21 16.81
C VAL A 49 -2.17 -1.90 16.56
N LEU A 50 -3.26 -1.65 17.30
CA LEU A 50 -4.11 -0.49 17.08
C LEU A 50 -3.44 0.80 17.55
N GLY A 51 -2.76 0.80 18.70
CA GLY A 51 -2.01 1.94 19.20
C GLY A 51 -0.90 2.37 18.24
N PHE A 52 -0.13 1.42 17.72
CA PHE A 52 0.90 1.70 16.71
C PHE A 52 0.28 2.21 15.39
N LEU A 53 -0.80 1.58 14.92
CA LEU A 53 -1.48 2.02 13.70
C LEU A 53 -2.06 3.44 13.86
N ALA A 54 -2.64 3.77 15.02
CA ALA A 54 -3.15 5.10 15.33
C ALA A 54 -2.01 6.13 15.34
N LEU A 55 -0.87 5.80 15.94
CA LEU A 55 0.33 6.66 15.92
C LEU A 55 0.83 6.91 14.49
N CYS A 56 0.92 5.87 13.66
CA CYS A 56 1.32 6.02 12.25
C CYS A 56 0.31 6.84 11.45
N THR A 57 -0.99 6.65 11.70
CA THR A 57 -2.07 7.42 11.07
C THR A 57 -1.96 8.90 11.43
N TYR A 58 -1.78 9.20 12.72
CA TYR A 58 -1.54 10.56 13.20
C TYR A 58 -0.29 11.17 12.55
N ALA A 59 0.81 10.42 12.47
CA ALA A 59 2.03 10.89 11.82
C ALA A 59 1.79 11.26 10.34
N VAL A 60 1.08 10.43 9.57
CA VAL A 60 0.76 10.72 8.16
C VAL A 60 -0.04 12.01 7.98
N VAL A 61 -0.92 12.34 8.94
CA VAL A 61 -1.71 13.58 8.90
C VAL A 61 -0.86 14.81 9.23
N VAL A 62 0.08 14.70 10.17
CA VAL A 62 0.85 15.85 10.69
C VAL A 62 2.18 16.07 9.96
N VAL A 63 2.75 15.05 9.33
CA VAL A 63 4.02 15.11 8.59
C VAL A 63 4.10 16.26 7.58
N PRO A 64 3.06 16.57 6.78
CA PRO A 64 3.11 17.71 5.87
C PRO A 64 3.37 19.04 6.57
N THR A 65 2.77 19.25 7.74
CA THR A 65 2.96 20.46 8.56
C THR A 65 4.36 20.50 9.18
N TRP A 66 4.91 19.36 9.60
CA TRP A 66 6.30 19.31 10.09
C TRP A 66 7.31 19.57 8.98
N SER A 67 7.04 19.08 7.77
CA SER A 67 7.87 19.34 6.60
C SER A 67 7.90 20.83 6.25
N SER A 68 6.76 21.52 6.30
CA SER A 68 6.69 22.95 5.96
C SER A 68 7.25 23.86 7.05
N THR A 69 7.28 23.41 8.31
CA THR A 69 7.80 24.18 9.45
C THR A 69 9.29 23.94 9.72
N GLY A 70 9.99 23.22 8.83
CA GLY A 70 11.42 22.94 8.97
C GLY A 70 11.77 21.94 10.08
N LYS A 71 10.81 21.18 10.61
CA LYS A 71 11.02 20.19 11.69
C LYS A 71 11.52 18.85 11.14
N GLY A 72 12.66 18.89 10.43
CA GLY A 72 13.22 17.74 9.71
C GLY A 72 13.47 16.51 10.59
N GLU A 73 13.92 16.68 11.83
CA GLU A 73 14.19 15.58 12.77
C GLU A 73 12.96 14.71 13.04
N ARG A 74 11.78 15.32 13.20
CA ARG A 74 10.53 14.58 13.43
C ARG A 74 10.10 13.82 12.19
N VAL A 75 10.32 14.38 11.01
CA VAL A 75 10.03 13.71 9.74
C VAL A 75 10.96 12.52 9.54
N GLN A 76 12.23 12.62 9.95
CA GLN A 76 13.19 11.52 9.89
C GLN A 76 12.79 10.33 10.77
N ALA A 77 12.19 10.57 11.94
CA ALA A 77 11.69 9.49 12.81
C ALA A 77 10.64 8.60 12.09
N PHE A 78 9.85 9.16 11.18
CA PHE A 78 8.86 8.44 10.38
C PHE A 78 9.37 8.06 8.98
N ARG A 79 10.68 8.12 8.73
CA ARG A 79 11.29 7.73 7.45
C ARG A 79 11.00 6.27 7.10
N PHE A 80 10.84 5.39 8.08
CA PHE A 80 10.47 3.99 7.83
C PHE A 80 9.11 3.86 7.13
N LEU A 81 8.18 4.76 7.45
CA LEU A 81 6.81 4.78 6.93
C LEU A 81 6.74 5.50 5.58
N LEU A 82 7.49 6.60 5.43
CA LEU A 82 7.36 7.50 4.27
C LEU A 82 8.41 7.26 3.19
N GLY A 83 9.60 6.80 3.58
CA GLY A 83 10.80 6.85 2.74
C GLY A 83 10.71 6.04 1.45
N ARG A 84 9.87 5.00 1.44
CA ARG A 84 9.65 4.08 0.31
C ARG A 84 8.62 4.59 -0.70
N PHE A 85 7.76 5.52 -0.28
CA PHE A 85 6.62 5.97 -1.08
C PHE A 85 6.87 7.32 -1.74
N ARG A 86 6.15 7.57 -2.82
CA ARG A 86 6.10 8.88 -3.47
C ARG A 86 5.50 9.92 -2.52
N LEU A 87 5.96 11.15 -2.65
CA LEU A 87 5.46 12.30 -1.89
C LEU A 87 4.00 12.66 -2.19
N ASP A 88 3.38 12.06 -3.21
CA ASP A 88 1.96 12.19 -3.55
C ASP A 88 1.08 11.14 -2.83
N SER A 89 1.66 9.99 -2.50
CA SER A 89 0.96 8.79 -1.99
C SER A 89 1.53 8.34 -0.63
N TRP A 90 2.04 9.28 0.17
CA TRP A 90 2.67 9.00 1.47
C TRP A 90 1.73 8.33 2.48
N TRP A 91 0.43 8.57 2.35
CA TRP A 91 -0.62 7.97 3.18
C TRP A 91 -0.74 6.45 2.98
N PHE A 92 -0.30 5.94 1.83
CA PHE A 92 -0.39 4.53 1.50
C PHE A 92 0.40 3.64 2.47
N GLY A 93 1.44 4.17 3.12
CA GLY A 93 2.18 3.43 4.15
C GLY A 93 1.29 2.95 5.30
N VAL A 94 0.30 3.74 5.71
CA VAL A 94 -0.66 3.36 6.74
C VAL A 94 -1.64 2.30 6.23
N ALA A 95 -2.12 2.43 5.00
CA ALA A 95 -2.95 1.41 4.37
C ALA A 95 -2.21 0.07 4.31
N LEU A 96 -0.93 0.08 3.90
CA LEU A 96 -0.09 -1.12 3.87
C LEU A 96 0.09 -1.74 5.27
N LEU A 97 0.26 -0.94 6.31
CA LEU A 97 0.32 -1.43 7.71
C LEU A 97 -1.02 -2.03 8.17
N ALA A 98 -2.14 -1.42 7.78
CA ALA A 98 -3.49 -1.88 8.13
C ALA A 98 -3.87 -3.21 7.44
N ARG A 99 -3.25 -3.51 6.28
CA ARG A 99 -3.50 -4.74 5.51
C ARG A 99 -3.37 -6.01 6.35
N GLY A 100 -2.31 -6.14 7.14
CA GLY A 100 -2.06 -7.32 7.97
C GLY A 100 -3.15 -7.58 9.01
N PRO A 101 -3.47 -6.61 9.88
CA PRO A 101 -4.58 -6.70 10.83
C PRO A 101 -5.92 -7.01 10.17
N LEU A 102 -6.23 -6.33 9.06
CA LEU A 102 -7.48 -6.57 8.32
C LEU A 102 -7.56 -8.00 7.79
N MET A 103 -6.46 -8.56 7.27
CA MET A 103 -6.45 -9.96 6.79
C MET A 103 -6.60 -10.98 7.91
N SER A 104 -6.10 -10.70 9.11
CA SER A 104 -6.23 -11.62 10.24
C SER A 104 -7.61 -11.60 10.91
N LEU A 105 -8.40 -10.54 10.68
CA LEU A 105 -9.68 -10.33 11.35
C LEU A 105 -10.78 -11.33 10.89
N PRO A 106 -10.99 -11.60 9.59
CA PRO A 106 -11.95 -12.62 9.15
C PRO A 106 -11.67 -14.01 9.70
N ILE A 107 -10.39 -14.39 9.81
CA ILE A 107 -9.96 -15.69 10.34
C ILE A 107 -10.34 -15.81 11.82
N ALA A 108 -10.21 -14.71 12.57
CA ALA A 108 -10.57 -14.64 13.98
C ALA A 108 -12.09 -14.61 14.22
N LEU A 109 -12.86 -13.92 13.37
CA LEU A 109 -14.30 -13.76 13.55
C LEU A 109 -15.13 -14.95 13.05
N ALA A 110 -14.68 -15.62 11.98
CA ALA A 110 -15.44 -16.66 11.31
C ALA A 110 -14.73 -18.02 11.37
N THR A 111 -14.09 -18.36 12.49
CA THR A 111 -13.24 -19.56 12.63
C THR A 111 -13.92 -20.86 12.18
N ASP A 112 -15.20 -21.04 12.48
CA ASP A 112 -15.98 -22.23 12.09
C ASP A 112 -16.55 -22.17 10.67
N TYR A 113 -16.41 -21.05 9.95
CA TYR A 113 -16.99 -20.83 8.60
C TYR A 113 -15.91 -20.48 7.55
N PRO A 114 -15.13 -21.46 7.06
CA PRO A 114 -14.09 -21.24 6.05
C PRO A 114 -14.54 -20.48 4.79
N PRO A 115 -15.74 -20.71 4.20
CA PRO A 115 -16.19 -19.95 3.03
C PRO A 115 -16.25 -18.43 3.28
N ILE A 116 -16.75 -18.03 4.46
CA ILE A 116 -16.85 -16.61 4.83
C ILE A 116 -15.45 -16.02 5.03
N GLN A 117 -14.53 -16.76 5.65
CA GLN A 117 -13.14 -16.33 5.80
C GLN A 117 -12.49 -16.04 4.44
N ILE A 118 -12.59 -16.98 3.49
CA ILE A 118 -11.99 -16.83 2.16
C ILE A 118 -12.61 -15.65 1.41
N MET A 119 -13.94 -15.52 1.40
CA MET A 119 -14.64 -14.42 0.73
C MET A 119 -14.25 -13.05 1.30
N ALA A 120 -14.19 -12.93 2.62
CA ALA A 120 -13.79 -11.68 3.28
C ALA A 120 -12.31 -11.34 3.03
N VAL A 121 -11.42 -12.32 3.09
CA VAL A 121 -9.99 -12.13 2.77
C VAL A 121 -9.80 -11.73 1.31
N MET A 122 -10.51 -12.38 0.38
CA MET A 122 -10.49 -12.04 -1.05
C MET A 122 -10.97 -10.60 -1.30
N LEU A 123 -12.07 -10.18 -0.66
CA LEU A 123 -12.55 -8.80 -0.75
C LEU A 123 -11.50 -7.80 -0.25
N ILE A 124 -10.84 -8.09 0.87
CA ILE A 124 -9.76 -7.25 1.40
C ILE A 124 -8.60 -7.16 0.40
N PHE A 125 -8.14 -8.29 -0.17
CA PHE A 125 -7.08 -8.27 -1.19
C PHE A 125 -7.47 -7.45 -2.43
N LEU A 126 -8.71 -7.57 -2.91
CA LEU A 126 -9.21 -6.80 -4.05
C LEU A 126 -9.22 -5.29 -3.75
N LEU A 127 -9.70 -4.88 -2.58
CA LEU A 127 -9.67 -3.47 -2.16
C LEU A 127 -8.23 -2.92 -2.13
N PHE A 128 -7.30 -3.69 -1.58
CA PHE A 128 -5.88 -3.31 -1.57
C PHE A 128 -5.26 -3.26 -2.97
N LEU A 129 -5.60 -4.20 -3.84
CA LEU A 129 -5.14 -4.22 -5.23
C LEU A 129 -5.65 -2.98 -5.99
N VAL A 130 -6.92 -2.61 -5.81
CA VAL A 130 -7.49 -1.39 -6.40
C VAL A 130 -6.79 -0.14 -5.87
N MET A 131 -6.57 -0.06 -4.55
CA MET A 131 -5.83 1.07 -3.97
C MET A 131 -4.41 1.17 -4.50
N GLU A 132 -3.67 0.06 -4.60
CA GLU A 132 -2.30 0.02 -5.10
C GLU A 132 -2.20 0.42 -6.58
N THR A 133 -3.04 -0.17 -7.42
CA THR A 133 -3.09 0.11 -8.87
C THR A 133 -3.59 1.51 -9.20
N ARG A 134 -4.31 2.17 -8.29
CA ARG A 134 -4.70 3.59 -8.45
C ARG A 134 -3.67 4.57 -7.87
N ALA A 135 -3.07 4.25 -6.72
CA ALA A 135 -2.19 5.19 -6.02
C ALA A 135 -0.75 5.17 -6.54
N TRP A 136 -0.31 4.08 -7.19
CA TRP A 136 1.08 3.85 -7.63
C TRP A 136 2.09 4.34 -6.59
N PRO A 137 2.01 3.82 -5.36
CA PRO A 137 2.60 4.46 -4.19
C PRO A 137 4.13 4.38 -4.19
N TRP A 138 4.72 3.39 -4.84
CA TRP A 138 6.16 3.15 -4.82
C TRP A 138 6.90 4.16 -5.71
N LYS A 139 8.07 4.63 -5.25
CA LYS A 139 8.94 5.53 -6.02
C LYS A 139 9.41 4.92 -7.34
N VAL A 140 9.74 3.62 -7.30
CA VAL A 140 10.20 2.86 -8.47
C VAL A 140 8.97 2.29 -9.20
N PRO A 141 8.70 2.69 -10.45
CA PRO A 141 7.54 2.23 -11.23
C PRO A 141 7.45 0.70 -11.35
N LEU A 142 8.57 0.01 -11.55
CA LEU A 142 8.60 -1.45 -11.63
C LEU A 142 8.07 -2.14 -10.36
N LEU A 143 8.30 -1.57 -9.17
CA LEU A 143 7.74 -2.10 -7.93
C LEU A 143 6.22 -2.00 -7.87
N ASN A 144 5.61 -0.97 -8.46
CA ASN A 144 4.15 -0.87 -8.57
C ASN A 144 3.58 -1.97 -9.46
N VAL A 145 4.25 -2.27 -10.59
CA VAL A 145 3.85 -3.33 -11.51
C VAL A 145 3.97 -4.70 -10.85
N LEU A 146 5.13 -4.99 -10.24
CA LEU A 146 5.35 -6.27 -9.55
C LEU A 146 4.44 -6.43 -8.33
N GLY A 147 4.21 -5.37 -7.56
CA GLY A 147 3.28 -5.35 -6.43
C GLY A 147 1.84 -5.66 -6.85
N SER A 148 1.36 -4.98 -7.90
CA SER A 148 0.04 -5.22 -8.48
C SER A 148 -0.10 -6.64 -9.03
N PHE A 149 0.91 -7.13 -9.76
CA PHE A 149 0.91 -8.49 -10.29
C PHE A 149 0.92 -9.54 -9.17
N THR A 150 1.73 -9.33 -8.12
CA THR A 150 1.73 -10.19 -6.92
C THR A 150 0.36 -10.19 -6.24
N GLY A 151 -0.27 -9.03 -6.08
CA GLY A 151 -1.62 -8.89 -5.52
C GLY A 151 -2.66 -9.65 -6.34
N LEU A 152 -2.58 -9.58 -7.67
CA LEU A 152 -3.44 -10.34 -8.58
C LEU A 152 -3.22 -11.85 -8.40
N CYS A 153 -1.98 -12.34 -8.43
CA CYS A 153 -1.66 -13.75 -8.25
C CYS A 153 -2.16 -14.29 -6.89
N ILE A 154 -1.95 -13.54 -5.80
CA ILE A 154 -2.48 -13.93 -4.48
C ILE A 154 -4.01 -13.98 -4.48
N THR A 155 -4.67 -13.03 -5.13
CA THR A 155 -6.14 -13.03 -5.22
C THR A 155 -6.67 -14.25 -5.98
N ILE A 156 -6.04 -14.58 -7.11
CA ILE A 156 -6.37 -15.79 -7.89
C ILE A 156 -6.12 -17.05 -7.06
N LEU A 157 -5.02 -17.09 -6.31
CA LEU A 157 -4.70 -18.22 -5.43
C LEU A 157 -5.73 -18.38 -4.32
N VAL A 158 -6.17 -17.29 -3.68
CA VAL A 158 -7.23 -17.34 -2.66
C VAL A 158 -8.54 -17.84 -3.28
N ALA A 159 -8.87 -17.38 -4.49
CA ALA A 159 -10.04 -17.85 -5.23
C ALA A 159 -9.94 -19.34 -5.61
N SER A 160 -8.76 -19.84 -5.99
CA SER A 160 -8.58 -21.27 -6.29
C SER A 160 -8.71 -22.14 -5.04
N ASN A 161 -8.27 -21.65 -3.88
CA ASN A 161 -8.48 -22.34 -2.59
C ASN A 161 -9.97 -22.42 -2.22
N ALA A 162 -10.79 -21.44 -2.62
CA ALA A 162 -12.24 -21.51 -2.41
C ALA A 162 -12.87 -22.74 -3.10
N LEU A 163 -12.34 -23.14 -4.26
CA LEU A 163 -12.80 -24.32 -4.99
C LEU A 163 -12.52 -25.63 -4.24
N HIS A 164 -11.59 -25.64 -3.29
CA HIS A 164 -11.23 -26.84 -2.53
C HIS A 164 -12.09 -27.08 -1.28
N ILE A 165 -12.97 -26.15 -0.90
CA ILE A 165 -13.82 -26.32 0.28
C ILE A 165 -14.95 -27.35 0.05
N GLY A 166 -15.35 -27.58 -1.21
CA GLY A 166 -16.38 -28.55 -1.57
C GLY A 166 -15.84 -29.91 -2.00
N THR A 167 -16.72 -30.91 -2.11
CA THR A 167 -16.45 -32.20 -2.78
C THR A 167 -16.37 -31.97 -4.29
N VAL A 168 -15.32 -31.30 -4.74
CA VAL A 168 -15.03 -31.13 -6.15
C VAL A 168 -14.31 -32.38 -6.63
N GLU A 169 -15.00 -33.19 -7.43
CA GLU A 169 -14.47 -34.43 -7.98
C GLU A 169 -14.14 -34.31 -9.48
N GLY A 170 -13.22 -35.15 -9.95
CA GLY A 170 -12.88 -35.27 -11.37
C GLY A 170 -12.12 -34.07 -11.96
N ALA A 171 -12.54 -33.64 -13.15
CA ALA A 171 -11.81 -32.66 -13.97
C ALA A 171 -11.67 -31.28 -13.32
N MET A 172 -12.65 -30.85 -12.51
CA MET A 172 -12.62 -29.53 -11.87
C MET A 172 -11.54 -29.44 -10.78
N LYS A 173 -11.28 -30.53 -10.06
CA LYS A 173 -10.19 -30.60 -9.08
C LYS A 173 -8.83 -30.52 -9.76
N GLN A 174 -8.63 -31.29 -10.84
CA GLN A 174 -7.39 -31.24 -11.62
C GLN A 174 -7.14 -29.84 -12.18
N PHE A 175 -8.18 -29.15 -12.66
CA PHE A 175 -8.05 -27.77 -13.10
C PHE A 175 -7.62 -26.84 -11.97
N ALA A 176 -8.23 -26.94 -10.79
CA ALA A 176 -7.88 -26.13 -9.63
C ALA A 176 -6.44 -26.39 -9.14
N ASP A 177 -5.99 -27.65 -9.16
CA ASP A 177 -4.63 -28.06 -8.80
C ASP A 177 -3.60 -27.48 -9.80
N VAL A 178 -3.87 -27.59 -11.10
CA VAL A 178 -3.01 -27.03 -12.15
C VAL A 178 -2.96 -25.52 -12.06
N LEU A 179 -4.10 -24.85 -11.87
CA LEU A 179 -4.18 -23.40 -11.71
C LEU A 179 -3.44 -22.94 -10.45
N GLY A 180 -3.61 -23.63 -9.32
CA GLY A 180 -2.90 -23.35 -8.07
C GLY A 180 -1.38 -23.53 -8.22
N THR A 181 -0.94 -24.60 -8.87
CA THR A 181 0.48 -24.86 -9.11
C THR A 181 1.09 -23.82 -10.05
N ALA A 182 0.40 -23.46 -11.13
CA ALA A 182 0.85 -22.44 -12.07
C ALA A 182 0.95 -21.06 -11.41
N THR A 183 -0.05 -20.67 -10.61
CA THR A 183 -0.04 -19.39 -9.88
C THR A 183 1.05 -19.32 -8.82
N MET A 184 1.33 -20.42 -8.10
CA MET A 184 2.49 -20.51 -7.20
C MET A 184 3.82 -20.40 -7.95
N GLY A 185 3.94 -21.00 -9.13
CA GLY A 185 5.10 -20.85 -10.01
C GLY A 185 5.33 -19.39 -10.41
N LEU A 186 4.27 -18.67 -10.83
CA LEU A 186 4.33 -17.24 -11.16
C LEU A 186 4.71 -16.37 -9.94
N LEU A 187 4.21 -16.69 -8.75
CA LEU A 187 4.65 -15.99 -7.53
C LEU A 187 6.13 -16.23 -7.25
N GLY A 188 6.61 -17.47 -7.44
CA GLY A 188 8.02 -17.82 -7.31
C GLY A 188 8.92 -17.02 -8.24
N THR A 189 8.53 -16.86 -9.52
CA THR A 189 9.32 -16.06 -10.47
C THR A 189 9.37 -14.58 -10.09
N VAL A 190 8.26 -14.00 -9.63
CA VAL A 190 8.21 -12.61 -9.14
C VAL A 190 9.11 -12.41 -7.92
N ILE A 191 9.09 -13.35 -6.97
CA ILE A 191 9.97 -13.31 -5.80
C ILE A 191 11.44 -13.38 -6.22
N CYS A 192 11.79 -14.27 -7.14
CA CYS A 192 13.15 -14.33 -7.69
C CYS A 192 13.57 -13.01 -8.35
N LEU A 193 12.68 -12.37 -9.13
CA LEU A 193 12.94 -11.06 -9.72
C LEU A 193 13.15 -9.98 -8.64
N LEU A 194 12.31 -9.93 -7.61
CA LEU A 194 12.46 -9.00 -6.48
C LEU A 194 13.78 -9.23 -5.74
N LEU A 195 14.22 -10.47 -5.56
CA LEU A 195 15.51 -10.81 -4.95
C LEU A 195 16.66 -10.32 -5.81
N VAL A 196 16.65 -10.59 -7.13
CA VAL A 196 17.68 -10.09 -8.06
C VAL A 196 17.73 -8.55 -8.06
N MET A 197 16.58 -7.88 -8.05
CA MET A 197 16.51 -6.42 -7.93
C MET A 197 17.09 -5.92 -6.60
N THR A 198 16.78 -6.60 -5.49
CA THR A 198 17.29 -6.22 -4.17
C THR A 198 18.80 -6.44 -4.09
N SER A 199 19.29 -7.57 -4.57
CA SER A 199 20.72 -7.89 -4.63
C SER A 199 21.47 -6.89 -5.51
N SER A 200 20.96 -6.57 -6.70
CA SER A 200 21.56 -5.55 -7.56
C SER A 200 21.53 -4.16 -6.91
N ALA A 201 20.43 -3.76 -6.27
CA ALA A 201 20.36 -2.50 -5.53
C ALA A 201 21.38 -2.41 -4.38
N LEU A 202 21.64 -3.53 -3.68
CA LEU A 202 22.65 -3.59 -2.61
C LEU A 202 24.08 -3.56 -3.18
N VAL A 203 24.35 -4.32 -4.25
CA VAL A 203 25.70 -4.43 -4.85
C VAL A 203 26.11 -3.14 -5.52
N TYR A 204 25.21 -2.51 -6.28
CA TYR A 204 25.60 -1.35 -7.07
C TYR A 204 25.71 -0.07 -6.25
N GLN A 205 25.32 -0.06 -4.96
CA GLN A 205 25.28 1.12 -4.06
C GLN A 205 24.66 2.40 -4.67
N ALA A 206 24.10 2.30 -5.88
CA ALA A 206 23.37 3.32 -6.61
C ALA A 206 22.03 3.40 -5.90
N ALA A 207 22.06 4.20 -4.83
CA ALA A 207 21.00 4.43 -3.90
C ALA A 207 19.69 4.64 -4.67
N LEU A 208 18.68 3.84 -4.29
CA LEU A 208 17.28 4.10 -4.54
C LEU A 208 17.01 5.60 -4.34
N GLY A 209 16.88 6.35 -5.43
CA GLY A 209 16.67 7.80 -5.48
C GLY A 209 17.74 8.65 -6.19
N GLY A 210 18.74 8.09 -6.86
CA GLY A 210 19.79 8.84 -7.58
C GLY A 210 19.60 8.94 -9.10
N GLN A 211 20.29 9.88 -9.78
CA GLN A 211 20.21 10.04 -11.25
C GLN A 211 20.82 8.87 -12.05
N ASN A 212 21.63 8.02 -11.41
CA ASN A 212 22.30 6.87 -12.04
C ASN A 212 21.49 5.57 -11.90
N GLU A 213 20.18 5.65 -11.69
CA GLU A 213 19.34 4.46 -11.62
C GLU A 213 19.32 3.68 -12.95
N LEU A 214 19.33 2.36 -12.83
CA LEU A 214 19.25 1.47 -13.98
C LEU A 214 17.92 1.70 -14.71
N CYS A 215 17.99 1.90 -16.03
CA CYS A 215 16.83 2.12 -16.90
C CYS A 215 15.73 1.07 -16.69
N MET A 216 16.13 -0.18 -16.41
CA MET A 216 15.23 -1.30 -16.15
C MET A 216 14.26 -1.04 -14.98
N PHE A 217 14.69 -0.35 -13.92
CA PHE A 217 13.86 -0.13 -12.73
C PHE A 217 12.82 0.97 -12.93
N ASN A 218 13.16 2.00 -13.71
CA ASN A 218 12.28 3.13 -13.95
C ASN A 218 11.26 2.90 -15.06
N LEU A 219 11.31 1.76 -15.76
CA LEU A 219 10.53 1.45 -16.97
C LEU A 219 10.72 2.46 -18.13
N GLN A 220 11.51 3.51 -17.90
CA GLN A 220 11.75 4.62 -18.79
C GLN A 220 13.13 5.21 -18.49
N ARG A 221 13.78 5.72 -19.53
CA ARG A 221 15.05 6.44 -19.40
C ARG A 221 14.81 7.78 -18.74
N VAL A 222 15.48 8.04 -17.61
CA VAL A 222 15.43 9.34 -16.93
C VAL A 222 16.07 10.40 -17.86
N PRO A 223 15.38 11.49 -18.20
CA PRO A 223 15.96 12.54 -19.03
C PRO A 223 17.11 13.22 -18.28
N PRO A 224 18.20 13.60 -18.97
CA PRO A 224 19.33 14.26 -18.32
C PRO A 224 18.87 15.61 -17.73
N ALA A 225 19.37 15.95 -16.54
CA ALA A 225 18.98 17.17 -15.82
C ALA A 225 19.16 18.46 -16.65
N VAL A 226 20.20 18.51 -17.50
CA VAL A 226 20.45 19.63 -18.40
C VAL A 226 19.32 19.83 -19.41
N LEU A 227 18.75 18.74 -19.92
CA LEU A 227 17.62 18.82 -20.86
C LEU A 227 16.35 19.29 -20.14
N VAL A 228 16.11 18.79 -18.92
CA VAL A 228 14.95 19.19 -18.11
C VAL A 228 15.04 20.67 -17.74
N SER A 229 16.19 21.16 -17.29
CA SER A 229 16.37 22.58 -16.95
C SER A 229 16.28 23.49 -18.17
N ALA A 230 16.87 23.10 -19.30
CA ALA A 230 16.76 23.86 -20.55
C ALA A 230 15.31 23.93 -21.05
N THR A 231 14.58 22.81 -21.01
CA THR A 231 13.16 22.76 -21.40
C THR A 231 12.33 23.63 -20.47
N LEU A 232 12.55 23.51 -19.15
CA LEU A 232 11.85 24.31 -18.15
C LEU A 232 12.08 25.82 -18.35
N HIS A 233 13.33 26.24 -18.58
CA HIS A 233 13.67 27.63 -18.86
C HIS A 233 13.01 28.16 -20.14
N ASN A 234 13.05 27.37 -21.23
CA ASN A 234 12.44 27.74 -22.50
C ASN A 234 10.90 27.82 -22.39
N THR A 235 10.27 26.90 -21.68
CA THR A 235 8.83 26.96 -21.44
C THR A 235 8.47 28.15 -20.56
N ALA A 236 9.25 28.45 -19.52
CA ALA A 236 9.03 29.62 -18.67
C ALA A 236 9.18 30.94 -19.45
N SER A 237 10.17 31.06 -20.34
CA SER A 237 10.36 32.26 -21.16
C SER A 237 9.25 32.45 -22.19
N GLN A 238 8.75 31.37 -22.80
CA GLN A 238 7.57 31.41 -23.68
C GLN A 238 6.30 31.80 -22.91
N LEU A 239 6.05 31.22 -21.73
CA LEU A 239 4.91 31.60 -20.90
C LEU A 239 4.97 33.08 -20.47
N ALA A 240 6.16 33.61 -20.22
CA ALA A 240 6.34 35.01 -19.86
C ALA A 240 6.00 35.99 -21.00
N GLN A 241 6.01 35.53 -22.25
CA GLN A 241 5.64 36.32 -23.43
C GLN A 241 4.15 36.26 -23.77
N LEU A 242 3.42 35.25 -23.27
CA LEU A 242 2.00 35.07 -23.57
C LEU A 242 1.11 35.98 -22.71
N GLU A 243 0.01 36.45 -23.29
CA GLU A 243 -0.99 37.21 -22.55
C GLU A 243 -1.71 36.31 -21.54
N ARG A 244 -1.94 36.81 -20.31
CA ARG A 244 -2.57 36.05 -19.21
C ARG A 244 -3.91 35.40 -19.60
N LEU A 245 -4.69 36.05 -20.47
CA LEU A 245 -5.99 35.56 -20.90
C LEU A 245 -5.85 34.35 -21.85
N GLU A 246 -4.80 34.34 -22.69
CA GLU A 246 -4.48 33.21 -23.56
C GLU A 246 -4.01 32.00 -22.76
N VAL A 247 -3.12 32.21 -21.78
CA VAL A 247 -2.69 31.14 -20.86
C VAL A 247 -3.88 30.55 -20.11
N THR A 248 -4.78 31.41 -19.59
CA THR A 248 -5.99 30.97 -18.90
C THR A 248 -6.89 30.13 -19.81
N ARG A 249 -7.08 30.55 -21.06
CA ARG A 249 -7.88 29.82 -22.05
C ARG A 249 -7.24 28.47 -22.40
N SER A 250 -5.92 28.42 -22.57
CA SER A 250 -5.19 27.20 -22.90
C SER A 250 -5.22 26.19 -21.74
N VAL A 251 -4.97 26.65 -20.51
CA VAL A 251 -5.09 25.80 -19.31
C VAL A 251 -6.53 25.33 -19.10
N GLY A 252 -7.53 26.18 -19.39
CA GLY A 252 -8.95 25.81 -19.30
C GLY A 252 -9.41 24.74 -20.30
N ARG A 253 -8.61 24.45 -21.34
CA ARG A 253 -8.88 23.36 -22.30
C ARG A 253 -8.25 22.02 -21.91
N LEU A 254 -7.36 22.01 -20.93
CA LEU A 254 -6.70 20.79 -20.48
C LEU A 254 -7.68 19.89 -19.72
N ALA A 255 -7.46 18.57 -19.80
CA ALA A 255 -8.22 17.63 -18.99
C ALA A 255 -7.95 17.86 -17.50
N VAL A 256 -8.92 17.51 -16.65
CA VAL A 256 -8.80 17.66 -15.19
C VAL A 256 -7.55 16.95 -14.64
N TYR A 257 -7.16 15.81 -15.22
CA TYR A 257 -5.94 15.10 -14.83
C TYR A 257 -4.67 15.90 -15.13
N ASP A 258 -4.59 16.50 -16.32
CA ASP A 258 -3.43 17.27 -16.76
C ASP A 258 -3.28 18.57 -15.99
N ILE A 259 -4.39 19.26 -15.70
CA ILE A 259 -4.40 20.46 -14.83
C ILE A 259 -3.84 20.10 -13.45
N ASN A 260 -4.28 18.97 -12.89
CA ASN A 260 -3.81 18.51 -11.59
C ASN A 260 -2.34 18.11 -11.60
N LEU A 261 -1.86 17.51 -12.70
CA LEU A 261 -0.44 17.18 -12.89
C LEU A 261 0.41 18.45 -13.01
N LEU A 262 -0.07 19.45 -13.76
CA LEU A 262 0.58 20.74 -13.92
C LEU A 262 0.69 21.47 -12.57
N LEU A 263 -0.39 21.52 -11.79
CA LEU A 263 -0.37 22.10 -10.44
C LEU A 263 0.61 21.39 -9.51
N SER A 264 0.66 20.05 -9.55
CA SER A 264 1.63 19.28 -8.78
C SER A 264 3.07 19.58 -9.20
N ALA A 265 3.35 19.67 -10.50
CA ALA A 265 4.66 20.00 -11.03
C ALA A 265 5.10 21.42 -10.64
N MET A 266 4.20 22.41 -10.76
CA MET A 266 4.45 23.78 -10.33
C MET A 266 4.75 23.87 -8.83
N ALA A 267 3.97 23.17 -8.00
CA ALA A 267 4.19 23.14 -6.56
C ALA A 267 5.54 22.51 -6.21
N LEU A 268 5.94 21.43 -6.89
CA LEU A 268 7.23 20.79 -6.71
C LEU A 268 8.39 21.73 -7.08
N ILE A 269 8.28 22.43 -8.21
CA ILE A 269 9.28 23.42 -8.64
C ILE A 269 9.37 24.57 -7.62
N ALA A 270 8.23 25.07 -7.16
CA ALA A 270 8.18 26.14 -6.18
C ALA A 270 8.88 25.76 -4.86
N SER A 271 8.63 24.54 -4.37
CA SER A 271 9.18 24.06 -3.10
C SER A 271 10.65 23.67 -3.17
N GLU A 272 11.09 23.00 -4.25
CA GLU A 272 12.43 22.41 -4.33
C GLU A 272 13.44 23.30 -5.07
N VAL A 273 12.99 24.15 -6.00
CA VAL A 273 13.90 24.93 -6.87
C VAL A 273 13.99 26.38 -6.42
N THR A 274 12.86 27.04 -6.16
CA THR A 274 12.83 28.49 -5.88
C THR A 274 13.02 28.85 -4.42
N PHE A 275 12.88 27.90 -3.49
CA PHE A 275 12.92 28.11 -2.03
C PHE A 275 12.00 29.25 -1.52
N ASP A 276 10.97 29.63 -2.30
CA ASP A 276 10.11 30.76 -1.98
C ASP A 276 9.07 30.37 -0.92
N GLN A 277 9.28 30.88 0.29
CA GLN A 277 8.41 30.65 1.45
C GLN A 277 7.04 31.32 1.33
N SER A 278 6.84 32.22 0.35
CA SER A 278 5.59 32.97 0.18
C SER A 278 4.53 32.26 -0.69
N SER A 279 4.90 31.13 -1.31
CA SER A 279 3.99 30.39 -2.20
C SER A 279 2.76 29.84 -1.46
N PRO A 280 1.58 29.80 -2.11
CA PRO A 280 0.33 29.40 -1.48
C PRO A 280 0.49 28.02 -0.84
N GLN A 281 0.32 27.98 0.48
CA GLN A 281 0.44 26.77 1.29
C GLN A 281 -0.37 25.65 0.64
N PHE A 282 0.36 24.59 0.33
CA PHE A 282 -0.09 23.37 -0.31
C PHE A 282 -1.26 22.75 0.49
N ARG A 283 -2.50 23.22 0.24
CA ARG A 283 -3.75 22.64 0.75
C ARG A 283 -3.92 21.28 0.09
N ARG A 284 -3.25 20.27 0.65
CA ARG A 284 -3.09 18.91 0.12
C ARG A 284 -4.42 18.20 -0.09
N ARG A 285 -4.47 17.44 -1.20
CA ARG A 285 -5.42 16.40 -1.64
C ARG A 285 -5.93 15.39 -0.59
N ILE A 286 -5.58 15.47 0.69
CA ILE A 286 -6.03 14.55 1.75
C ILE A 286 -7.57 14.50 1.78
N LEU A 287 -8.22 15.67 1.67
CA LEU A 287 -9.69 15.77 1.62
C LEU A 287 -10.29 15.25 0.33
N TRP A 288 -9.58 15.29 -0.81
CA TRP A 288 -10.08 14.76 -2.08
C TRP A 288 -9.93 13.24 -2.19
N VAL A 289 -8.85 12.65 -1.66
CA VAL A 289 -8.65 11.20 -1.72
C VAL A 289 -9.52 10.48 -0.69
N LEU A 290 -9.62 10.98 0.54
CA LEU A 290 -10.58 10.45 1.51
C LEU A 290 -12.02 10.79 1.11
N GLY A 291 -12.28 12.01 0.62
CA GLY A 291 -13.61 12.42 0.14
C GLY A 291 -14.09 11.59 -1.06
N ASN A 292 -13.26 11.37 -2.07
CA ASN A 292 -13.65 10.55 -3.24
C ASN A 292 -13.54 9.04 -3.02
N MET A 293 -12.76 8.55 -2.04
CA MET A 293 -12.86 7.12 -1.67
C MET A 293 -14.20 6.80 -1.00
N PHE A 294 -14.86 7.78 -0.37
CA PHE A 294 -16.19 7.59 0.23
C PHE A 294 -17.36 8.03 -0.66
N PHE A 295 -17.13 8.77 -1.76
CA PHE A 295 -18.17 9.25 -2.68
C PHE A 295 -18.27 8.52 -4.03
N VAL A 296 -17.53 7.42 -4.22
CA VAL A 296 -17.70 6.52 -5.38
C VAL A 296 -18.24 5.17 -4.90
N VAL A 297 -19.47 5.20 -4.35
CA VAL A 297 -20.43 4.08 -4.30
C VAL A 297 -21.81 4.67 -4.50
#